data_AF-A0A4Q2ZE89-F1
#
_entry.id   AF-A0A4Q2ZE89-F1
#
_cell.length_a   1.000
_cell.length_b   1.000
_cell.length_c   1.000
_cell.angle_alpha   90.00
_cell.angle_beta   90.00
_cell.angle_gamma   90.00
#
_symmetry.space_group_name_H-M   'P 1'
#
loop_
_entity.id
_entity.type
_entity.pdbx_description
1 polymer ?
#
loop_
_entity_poly.entity_id
_entity_poly.type
_entity_poly.pdbx_seq_one_letter_code
_entity_poly.pdbx_strand_id
1 'polypeptide(L)'
;WWHQVDALDPFNAMINYWWNSSPRFIDTPQTTLLHALLSLRDRPEHEKRGWQALFDYYVFGAADRAGAHLPESARGALGPMDEMNARRLRAQVLQRLNR
;
A
#
# COMPACT_ATOMS: atom_id res chain seq x y z
N TRP A 1 -3.10 -1.79 16.69
CA TRP A 1 -4.09 -2.83 16.99
C TRP A 1 -4.47 -2.68 18.44
N TRP A 2 -5.75 -2.49 18.71
CA TRP A 2 -6.26 -2.40 20.08
C TRP A 2 -6.91 -3.75 20.37
N HIS A 3 -6.51 -4.37 21.46
CA HIS A 3 -7.13 -5.60 21.94
C HIS A 3 -7.11 -5.60 23.46
N GLN A 4 -8.26 -5.89 24.03
CA GLN A 4 -8.45 -6.21 25.43
C GLN A 4 -8.88 -7.66 25.50
N VAL A 5 -8.24 -8.43 26.36
CA VAL A 5 -8.53 -9.84 26.57
C VAL A 5 -8.69 -10.03 28.07
N ASP A 6 -9.87 -10.51 28.47
CA ASP A 6 -10.16 -10.88 29.85
C ASP A 6 -10.26 -12.41 29.95
N ALA A 7 -9.55 -12.98 30.92
CA ALA A 7 -9.37 -14.40 31.15
C ALA A 7 -9.75 -14.72 32.60
N LEU A 8 -11.07 -14.74 32.88
CA LEU A 8 -11.62 -14.61 34.23
C LEU A 8 -11.56 -15.88 35.09
N ASP A 9 -11.28 -17.03 34.47
CA ASP A 9 -11.22 -18.31 35.16
C ASP A 9 -9.83 -18.66 35.73
N PRO A 10 -9.72 -19.61 36.68
CA PRO A 10 -8.44 -20.03 37.25
C PRO A 10 -7.44 -20.63 36.25
N PHE A 11 -7.92 -21.09 35.09
CA PHE A 11 -7.07 -21.60 34.01
C PHE A 11 -7.56 -21.13 32.64
N ASN A 12 -6.67 -20.47 31.90
CA ASN A 12 -6.92 -20.02 30.54
C ASN A 12 -5.67 -20.28 29.68
N ALA A 13 -5.88 -20.66 28.42
CA ALA A 13 -4.81 -20.81 27.44
C ALA A 13 -5.23 -20.21 26.10
N MET A 14 -4.35 -19.40 25.49
CA MET A 14 -4.54 -18.82 24.17
C MET A 14 -3.29 -19.04 23.33
N ILE A 15 -3.48 -19.50 22.09
CA ILE A 15 -2.44 -19.56 21.07
C ILE A 15 -2.90 -18.71 19.90
N ASN A 16 -2.04 -17.80 19.43
CA ASN A 16 -2.34 -16.97 18.29
C ASN A 16 -1.17 -16.98 17.29
N TYR A 17 -1.50 -17.03 16.00
CA TYR A 17 -0.55 -16.96 14.90
C TYR A 17 -0.87 -15.75 14.04
N TRP A 18 0.14 -14.93 13.81
CA TRP A 18 0.09 -13.78 12.92
C TRP A 18 1.09 -14.01 11.81
N TRP A 19 0.64 -13.82 10.57
CA TRP A 19 1.53 -13.83 9.41
C TRP A 19 1.08 -12.78 8.42
N ASN A 20 2.02 -12.35 7.57
CA ASN A 20 1.76 -11.47 6.45
C ASN A 20 2.12 -12.23 5.18
N SER A 21 1.15 -12.42 4.29
CA SER A 21 1.36 -13.10 3.01
C SER A 21 2.13 -12.24 2.00
N SER A 22 2.23 -10.92 2.24
CA SER A 22 2.99 -10.03 1.38
C SER A 22 4.49 -10.19 1.61
N PRO A 23 5.31 -10.16 0.53
CA PRO A 23 6.77 -10.12 0.67
C PRO A 23 7.26 -8.98 1.55
N ARG A 24 8.37 -9.20 2.26
CA ARG A 24 8.95 -8.23 3.22
C ARG A 24 9.26 -6.85 2.63
N PHE A 25 9.44 -6.75 1.32
CA PHE A 25 9.75 -5.49 0.64
C PHE A 25 8.51 -4.63 0.34
N ILE A 26 7.29 -5.16 0.49
CA ILE A 26 6.04 -4.43 0.33
C ILE A 26 5.73 -3.68 1.64
N ASP A 27 5.64 -2.36 1.56
CA ASP A 27 5.37 -1.51 2.73
C ASP A 27 3.93 -1.68 3.25
N THR A 28 3.71 -1.28 4.50
CA THR A 28 2.38 -1.29 5.10
C THR A 28 1.43 -0.33 4.37
N PRO A 29 0.19 -0.74 4.03
CA PRO A 29 -0.79 0.14 3.39
C PRO A 29 -1.21 1.31 4.29
N GLN A 30 -0.96 1.22 5.61
CA GLN A 30 -1.22 2.31 6.55
C GLN A 30 -0.45 3.59 6.17
N THR A 31 0.78 3.46 5.68
CA THR A 31 1.56 4.62 5.22
C THR A 31 0.89 5.31 4.03
N THR A 32 0.37 4.53 3.07
CA THR A 32 -0.40 5.05 1.94
C THR A 32 -1.65 5.78 2.42
N LEU A 33 -2.39 5.22 3.38
CA LEU A 33 -3.57 5.86 3.95
C LEU A 33 -3.23 7.20 4.63
N LEU A 34 -2.20 7.24 5.46
CA LEU A 34 -1.78 8.48 6.12
C LEU A 34 -1.42 9.58 5.11
N HIS A 35 -0.70 9.22 4.04
CA HIS A 35 -0.36 10.18 3.00
C HIS A 35 -1.58 10.59 2.15
N ALA A 36 -2.52 9.68 1.89
CA ALA A 36 -3.77 9.99 1.22
C ALA A 36 -4.67 10.92 2.07
N LEU A 37 -4.68 10.76 3.39
CA LEU A 37 -5.37 11.70 4.29
C LEU A 37 -4.75 13.10 4.21
N LEU A 38 -3.41 13.18 4.22
CA LEU A 38 -2.69 14.46 4.11
C LEU A 38 -2.88 15.14 2.75
N SER A 39 -2.91 14.37 1.66
CA SER A 39 -2.88 14.93 0.30
C SER A 39 -4.25 14.98 -0.38
N LEU A 40 -5.13 13.99 -0.18
CA LEU A 40 -6.35 13.83 -0.97
C LEU A 40 -7.64 14.15 -0.22
N ARG A 41 -7.75 13.87 1.08
CA ARG A 41 -9.04 13.87 1.81
C ARG A 41 -9.83 15.17 1.66
N ASP A 42 -9.14 16.29 1.82
CA ASP A 42 -9.74 17.62 1.90
C ASP A 42 -9.65 18.39 0.56
N ARG A 43 -9.34 17.71 -0.56
CA ARG A 43 -9.37 18.29 -1.91
C ARG A 43 -10.81 18.49 -2.43
N PRO A 44 -11.02 19.41 -3.40
CA PRO A 44 -12.31 19.56 -4.08
C PRO A 44 -12.83 18.23 -4.65
N GLU A 45 -14.15 18.03 -4.63
CA GLU A 45 -14.78 16.76 -5.05
C GLU A 45 -14.40 16.34 -6.48
N HIS A 46 -14.28 17.29 -7.40
CA HIS A 46 -13.91 16.97 -8.78
C HIS A 46 -12.48 16.41 -8.88
N GLU A 47 -11.54 16.93 -8.09
CA GLU A 47 -10.17 16.39 -8.02
C GLU A 47 -10.16 15.01 -7.37
N LYS A 48 -10.90 14.83 -6.27
CA LYS A 48 -10.99 13.54 -5.58
C LYS A 48 -11.49 12.43 -6.50
N ARG A 49 -12.52 12.71 -7.31
CA ARG A 49 -13.02 11.74 -8.31
C ARG A 49 -11.96 11.41 -9.37
N GLY A 50 -11.19 12.40 -9.83
CA GLY A 50 -10.07 12.16 -10.75
C GLY A 50 -9.00 11.25 -10.15
N TRP A 51 -8.59 11.53 -8.91
CA TRP A 51 -7.61 10.70 -8.21
C TRP A 51 -8.14 9.31 -7.90
N GLN A 52 -9.40 9.15 -7.54
CA GLN A 52 -10.03 7.84 -7.33
C GLN A 52 -9.93 6.99 -8.61
N ALA A 53 -10.28 7.55 -9.77
CA ALA A 53 -10.16 6.83 -11.04
C ALA A 53 -8.72 6.41 -11.36
N LEU A 54 -7.73 7.23 -11.00
CA LEU A 54 -6.31 6.86 -11.15
C LEU A 54 -5.91 5.73 -10.20
N PHE A 55 -6.34 5.76 -8.93
CA PHE A 55 -6.10 4.67 -7.99
C PHE A 55 -6.77 3.37 -8.44
N ASP A 56 -7.99 3.46 -8.96
CA ASP A 56 -8.70 2.30 -9.52
C ASP A 56 -7.93 1.70 -10.71
N TYR A 57 -7.32 2.54 -11.55
CA TYR A 57 -6.55 2.07 -12.69
C TYR A 57 -5.18 1.49 -12.33
N TYR A 58 -4.44 2.14 -11.42
CA TYR A 58 -3.04 1.78 -11.12
C TYR A 58 -2.85 0.87 -9.90
N VAL A 59 -3.80 0.83 -8.97
CA VAL A 59 -3.63 0.16 -7.66
C VAL A 59 -4.69 -0.93 -7.42
N PHE A 60 -5.97 -0.61 -7.60
CA PHE A 60 -7.06 -1.55 -7.25
C PHE A 60 -7.53 -2.43 -8.42
N GLY A 61 -7.30 -1.99 -9.66
CA GLY A 61 -7.56 -2.77 -10.86
C GLY A 61 -6.56 -3.91 -11.06
N ALA A 62 -6.72 -4.63 -12.17
CA ALA A 62 -5.78 -5.70 -12.54
C ALA A 62 -4.35 -5.13 -12.69
N ALA A 63 -3.40 -5.69 -11.94
CA ALA A 63 -2.05 -5.15 -11.81
C ALA A 63 -1.27 -5.09 -13.13
N ASP A 64 -1.59 -5.98 -14.07
CA ASP A 64 -0.99 -6.05 -15.40
C ASP A 64 -1.56 -5.01 -16.39
N ARG A 65 -2.75 -4.46 -16.11
CA ARG A 65 -3.47 -3.55 -17.02
C ARG A 65 -2.68 -2.28 -17.33
N ALA A 66 -2.17 -1.60 -16.30
CA ALA A 66 -1.54 -0.29 -16.45
C ALA A 66 -0.25 -0.36 -17.30
N GLY A 67 0.51 -1.44 -17.17
CA GLY A 67 1.76 -1.68 -17.90
C GLY A 67 1.59 -2.53 -19.18
N ALA A 68 0.38 -3.00 -19.51
CA ALA A 68 0.15 -3.98 -20.58
C ALA A 68 0.64 -3.52 -21.97
N HIS A 69 0.52 -2.23 -22.25
CA HIS A 69 0.91 -1.62 -23.52
C HIS A 69 2.42 -1.39 -23.64
N LEU A 70 3.19 -1.58 -22.56
CA LEU A 70 4.63 -1.36 -22.52
C LEU A 70 5.39 -2.70 -22.65
N PRO A 71 6.56 -2.70 -23.34
CA PRO A 71 7.52 -3.79 -23.25
C PRO A 71 7.92 -4.05 -21.80
N GLU A 72 8.18 -5.31 -21.45
CA GLU A 72 8.47 -5.72 -20.06
C GLU A 72 9.61 -4.91 -19.43
N SER A 73 10.70 -4.69 -20.17
CA SER A 73 11.86 -3.90 -19.72
C SER A 73 11.55 -2.43 -19.44
N ALA A 74 10.44 -1.90 -19.95
CA ALA A 74 10.04 -0.49 -19.81
C ALA A 74 8.94 -0.27 -18.75
N ARG A 75 8.41 -1.33 -18.12
CA ARG A 75 7.29 -1.20 -17.16
C ARG A 75 7.68 -0.53 -15.85
N GLY A 76 8.95 -0.66 -15.44
CA GLY A 76 9.43 -0.08 -14.18
C GLY A 76 8.57 -0.52 -12.98
N ALA A 77 8.00 0.45 -12.24
CA ALA A 77 7.13 0.18 -11.09
C ALA A 77 5.76 -0.43 -11.45
N LEU A 78 5.39 -0.48 -12.73
CA LEU A 78 4.19 -1.17 -13.22
C LEU A 78 4.46 -2.64 -13.58
N GLY A 79 5.70 -3.11 -13.45
CA GLY A 79 6.03 -4.53 -13.56
C GLY A 79 5.82 -5.27 -12.23
N PRO A 80 6.05 -6.60 -12.20
CA PRO A 80 6.08 -7.35 -10.95
C PRO A 80 7.01 -6.69 -9.92
N MET A 81 6.54 -6.52 -8.69
CA MET A 81 7.32 -5.88 -7.64
C MET A 81 8.41 -6.82 -7.12
N ASP A 82 9.63 -6.31 -7.03
CA ASP A 82 10.77 -6.97 -6.41
C ASP A 82 11.46 -6.02 -5.40
N GLU A 83 12.49 -6.51 -4.71
CA GLU A 83 13.22 -5.71 -3.72
C GLU A 83 13.85 -4.44 -4.31
N MET A 84 14.35 -4.52 -5.54
CA MET A 84 15.05 -3.42 -6.20
C MET A 84 14.07 -2.29 -6.57
N ASN A 85 12.96 -2.65 -7.19
CA ASN A 85 11.90 -1.73 -7.59
C ASN A 85 11.23 -1.12 -6.36
N ALA A 86 10.96 -1.92 -5.32
CA ALA A 86 10.44 -1.42 -4.05
C ALA A 86 11.39 -0.39 -3.42
N ARG A 87 12.70 -0.66 -3.40
CA ARG A 87 13.71 0.28 -2.88
C ARG A 87 13.75 1.58 -3.70
N ARG A 88 13.71 1.50 -5.03
CA ARG A 88 13.69 2.68 -5.91
C ARG A 88 12.43 3.51 -5.70
N LEU A 89 11.26 2.88 -5.64
CA LEU A 89 9.99 3.57 -5.43
C LEU A 89 9.96 4.25 -4.04
N ARG A 90 10.43 3.56 -3.00
CA ARG A 90 10.55 4.13 -1.66
C ARG A 90 11.47 5.35 -1.62
N ALA A 91 12.62 5.30 -2.29
CA ALA A 91 13.52 6.45 -2.39
C ALA A 91 12.85 7.66 -3.07
N GLN A 92 12.09 7.44 -4.14
CA GLN A 92 11.33 8.51 -4.81
C GLN A 92 10.27 9.13 -3.90
N VAL A 93 9.55 8.29 -3.14
CA VAL A 93 8.54 8.77 -2.16
C VAL A 93 9.23 9.59 -1.07
N LEU A 94 10.29 9.07 -0.44
CA LEU A 94 11.05 9.76 0.60
C LEU A 94 11.57 11.12 0.12
N GLN A 95 12.11 11.18 -1.10
CA GLN A 95 12.59 12.44 -1.68
C GLN A 95 11.46 13.48 -1.84
N ARG A 96 10.24 13.06 -2.17
CA ARG A 96 9.08 13.97 -2.30
C ARG A 96 8.52 14.39 -0.95
N LEU A 97 8.59 13.53 0.07
CA LEU A 97 8.11 13.83 1.42
C LEU A 97 9.05 14.72 2.22
N ASN A 98 10.35 14.63 1.98
CA ASN A 98 11.38 15.43 2.66
C ASN A 98 11.60 16.81 2.03
N ARG A 99 10.72 17.25 1.12
CA ARG A 99 10.81 18.55 0.45
C ARG A 99 10.21 19.67 1.28
#